data_AF-A0A846STW1-F1
#
_entry.id   AF-A0A846STW1-F1
#
_cell.length_a   1.000
_cell.length_b   1.000
_cell.length_c   1.000
_cell.angle_alpha   90.00
_cell.angle_beta   90.00
_cell.angle_gamma   90.00
#
_symmetry.space_group_name_H-M   'P 1'
#
loop_
_entity.id
_entity.type
_entity.pdbx_description
1 polymer ?
#
loop_
_entity_poly.entity_id
_entity_poly.type
_entity_poly.pdbx_seq_one_letter_code
_entity_poly.pdbx_strand_id
1 'polypeptide(L)'
;MSPSTNSEPCTERSRQENDQRTAPSKRHAPPATHRIRGTSPDSHPVGPDQDPHIRIARDMAKRIKTQAFIPISSTYNTFLPGLPGGKMSASDPLSHIAITDTPAQIKNKINKYAFSGGQATIEEHRRIGGNPDVDVCYHYLRFFLDNDAELKKIHDTYHSGTLLTGELKKITIETLSAFLTEHQHKRDAAHKTLQKHFPNT
;
A
#
# COMPACT_ATOMS: atom_id res chain seq x y z
N MET A 1 32.38 86.73 10.90
CA MET A 1 32.94 85.41 10.52
C MET A 1 31.82 84.58 9.93
N SER A 2 31.95 84.19 8.67
CA SER A 2 31.24 83.04 8.06
C SER A 2 31.99 81.74 8.46
N PRO A 3 31.54 80.52 8.10
CA PRO A 3 30.32 80.11 7.41
C PRO A 3 29.39 79.33 8.41
N SER A 4 28.50 78.38 8.08
CA SER A 4 28.07 77.73 6.82
C SER A 4 26.62 77.23 6.95
N THR A 5 25.86 77.24 5.85
CA THR A 5 24.62 76.48 5.68
C THR A 5 24.91 75.03 5.28
N ASN A 6 24.09 74.07 5.73
CA ASN A 6 23.63 72.96 4.90
C ASN A 6 22.43 72.26 5.53
N SER A 7 21.29 72.31 4.83
CA SER A 7 20.10 71.54 5.09
C SER A 7 20.04 70.36 4.12
N GLU A 8 20.06 69.13 4.61
CA GLU A 8 19.85 67.93 3.80
C GLU A 8 18.72 67.05 4.38
N PRO A 9 18.02 66.25 3.54
CA PRO A 9 16.65 65.85 3.80
C PRO A 9 16.50 64.55 4.60
N CYS A 10 15.36 64.43 5.30
CA CYS A 10 14.94 63.20 5.97
C CYS A 10 14.72 62.08 4.95
N THR A 11 15.63 61.10 4.92
CA THR A 11 15.59 59.98 3.98
C THR A 11 14.84 58.79 4.59
N GLU A 12 13.84 58.27 3.87
CA GLU A 12 13.03 57.13 4.29
C GLU A 12 13.88 55.87 4.51
N ARG A 13 13.98 55.39 5.76
CA ARG A 13 14.55 54.07 6.04
C ARG A 13 13.50 53.00 5.82
N SER A 14 13.56 52.37 4.65
CA SER A 14 12.81 51.16 4.33
C SER A 14 13.05 50.07 5.38
N ARG A 15 11.96 49.53 5.93
CA ARG A 15 12.01 48.39 6.85
C ARG A 15 12.42 47.13 6.07
N GLN A 16 13.69 46.74 6.16
CA GLN A 16 14.10 45.39 5.81
C GLN A 16 13.87 44.50 7.05
N GLU A 17 12.74 43.80 7.08
CA GLU A 17 12.48 42.77 8.09
C GLU A 17 13.36 41.54 7.80
N ASN A 18 14.06 41.10 8.85
CA ASN A 18 15.08 40.05 8.78
C ASN A 18 14.45 38.66 8.97
N ASP A 19 13.62 38.21 8.01
CA ASP A 19 12.92 36.91 8.09
C ASP A 19 13.86 35.75 7.69
N GLN A 20 14.81 35.43 8.56
CA GLN A 20 15.61 34.21 8.48
C GLN A 20 14.80 32.99 8.93
N ARG A 21 13.79 32.62 8.13
CA ARG A 21 13.16 31.29 8.21
C ARG A 21 13.77 30.38 7.16
N THR A 22 14.42 29.33 7.65
CA THR A 22 15.08 28.27 6.88
C THR A 22 14.19 27.75 5.76
N ALA A 23 14.60 28.02 4.51
CA ALA A 23 13.97 27.43 3.34
C ALA A 23 14.01 25.89 3.44
N PRO A 24 12.90 25.18 3.20
CA PRO A 24 12.93 23.72 3.20
C PRO A 24 13.87 23.24 2.10
N SER A 25 14.75 22.30 2.47
CA SER A 25 15.75 21.70 1.58
C SER A 25 15.19 21.42 0.19
N LYS A 26 15.94 21.79 -0.85
CA LYS A 26 15.65 21.47 -2.26
C LYS A 26 15.64 19.96 -2.46
N ARG A 27 14.52 19.32 -2.11
CA ARG A 27 14.28 17.91 -2.41
C ARG A 27 14.38 17.74 -3.92
N HIS A 28 15.35 16.93 -4.33
CA HIS A 28 15.63 16.61 -5.72
C HIS A 28 14.33 16.24 -6.43
N ALA A 29 13.95 17.00 -7.46
CA ALA A 29 12.96 16.52 -8.40
C ALA A 29 13.54 15.27 -9.09
N PRO A 30 12.76 14.18 -9.27
CA PRO A 30 13.26 12.98 -9.93
C PRO A 30 13.73 13.31 -11.36
N PRO A 31 14.81 12.66 -11.84
CA PRO A 31 15.45 13.04 -13.09
C PRO A 31 14.53 12.77 -14.29
N ALA A 32 14.22 13.85 -15.02
CA ALA A 32 13.68 13.85 -16.39
C ALA A 32 12.71 12.71 -16.75
N THR A 33 11.61 12.56 -15.99
CA THR A 33 10.42 11.93 -16.55
C THR A 33 9.97 12.68 -17.80
N HIS A 34 9.39 11.96 -18.76
CA HIS A 34 8.94 12.51 -20.05
C HIS A 34 8.18 13.81 -19.82
N ARG A 35 8.67 14.94 -20.37
CA ARG A 35 8.19 16.28 -20.03
C ARG A 35 6.80 16.52 -20.63
N ILE A 36 5.76 16.01 -20.00
CA ILE A 36 4.37 16.18 -20.42
C ILE A 36 4.08 17.68 -20.40
N ARG A 37 3.81 18.26 -21.57
CA ARG A 37 3.51 19.69 -21.73
C ARG A 37 2.02 19.90 -21.55
N GLY A 38 1.60 20.15 -20.31
CA GLY A 38 0.21 20.44 -19.96
C GLY A 38 -0.24 19.73 -18.70
N THR A 39 -1.51 19.91 -18.36
CA THR A 39 -2.20 19.15 -17.31
C THR A 39 -2.30 17.68 -17.66
N SER A 40 -1.77 16.81 -16.79
CA SER A 40 -1.87 15.35 -16.91
C SER A 40 -2.91 14.83 -15.92
N PRO A 41 -3.80 13.90 -16.29
CA PRO A 41 -4.69 13.25 -15.34
C PRO A 41 -3.92 12.17 -14.57
N ASP A 42 -3.83 12.32 -13.25
CA ASP A 42 -3.18 11.36 -12.36
C ASP A 42 -4.22 10.44 -11.67
N SER A 43 -3.92 9.13 -11.63
CA SER A 43 -4.73 8.11 -10.95
C SER A 43 -3.95 7.47 -9.81
N HIS A 44 -4.54 7.49 -8.62
CA HIS A 44 -3.89 7.01 -7.39
C HIS A 44 -4.59 5.74 -6.86
N PRO A 45 -3.99 4.55 -6.97
CA PRO A 45 -4.45 3.36 -6.27
C PRO A 45 -4.08 3.49 -4.79
N VAL A 46 -5.08 3.43 -3.90
CA VAL A 46 -4.90 3.65 -2.46
C VAL A 46 -5.75 2.69 -1.62
N GLY A 47 -5.38 2.50 -0.36
CA GLY A 47 -6.27 1.90 0.63
C GLY A 47 -7.35 2.91 1.06
N PRO A 48 -8.55 2.44 1.49
CA PRO A 48 -9.60 3.29 2.07
C PRO A 48 -9.15 4.20 3.22
N ASP A 49 -8.09 3.82 3.94
CA ASP A 49 -7.47 4.60 5.01
C ASP A 49 -6.81 5.90 4.53
N GLN A 50 -6.47 6.01 3.24
CA GLN A 50 -5.86 7.19 2.64
C GLN A 50 -6.88 8.14 1.98
N ASP A 51 -8.17 7.80 1.99
CA ASP A 51 -9.25 8.67 1.47
C ASP A 51 -9.19 10.12 2.01
N PRO A 52 -8.94 10.38 3.31
CA PRO A 52 -8.86 11.75 3.83
C PRO A 52 -7.78 12.58 3.15
N HIS A 53 -6.63 12.00 2.81
CA HIS A 53 -5.54 12.68 2.12
C HIS A 53 -5.92 13.01 0.66
N ILE A 54 -6.55 12.07 -0.04
CA ILE A 54 -7.04 12.27 -1.42
C ILE A 54 -8.10 13.38 -1.46
N ARG A 55 -9.02 13.42 -0.48
CA ARG A 55 -10.05 14.46 -0.37
C ARG A 55 -9.45 15.85 -0.16
N ILE A 56 -8.49 15.98 0.75
CA ILE A 56 -7.76 17.24 0.97
C ILE A 56 -7.04 17.68 -0.31
N ALA A 57 -6.32 16.78 -0.98
CA ALA A 57 -5.62 17.08 -2.23
C ALA A 57 -6.59 17.52 -3.35
N ARG A 58 -7.75 16.86 -3.48
CA ARG A 58 -8.81 17.20 -4.45
C ARG A 58 -9.41 18.58 -4.19
N ASP A 59 -9.57 18.99 -2.93
CA ASP A 59 -10.05 20.33 -2.59
C ASP A 59 -8.96 21.41 -2.75
N MET A 60 -7.69 21.09 -2.48
CA MET A 60 -6.56 21.98 -2.78
C MET A 60 -6.42 22.24 -4.28
N ALA A 61 -6.52 21.20 -5.12
CA ALA A 61 -6.47 21.31 -6.58
C ALA A 61 -7.53 22.29 -7.14
N LYS A 62 -8.72 22.35 -6.54
CA LYS A 62 -9.78 23.31 -6.93
C LYS A 62 -9.51 24.75 -6.44
N ARG A 63 -8.79 24.91 -5.33
CA ARG A 63 -8.53 26.22 -4.70
C ARG A 63 -7.33 26.94 -5.31
N ILE A 64 -6.29 26.20 -5.71
CA ILE A 64 -5.07 26.79 -6.28
C ILE A 64 -5.33 27.16 -7.74
N LYS A 65 -5.50 28.46 -8.01
CA LYS A 65 -5.75 29.00 -9.37
C LYS A 65 -4.48 29.38 -10.14
N THR A 66 -3.31 29.38 -9.48
CA THR A 66 -2.03 29.78 -10.07
C THR A 66 -1.44 28.72 -11.01
N GLN A 67 -1.89 27.47 -10.88
CA GLN A 67 -1.53 26.34 -11.72
C GLN A 67 -2.84 25.61 -12.04
N ALA A 68 -3.02 25.19 -13.30
CA ALA A 68 -4.13 24.33 -13.64
C ALA A 68 -3.84 22.93 -13.05
N PHE A 69 -4.54 22.57 -11.98
CA PHE A 69 -4.49 21.22 -11.41
C PHE A 69 -5.74 20.45 -11.84
N ILE A 70 -5.55 19.22 -12.32
CA ILE A 70 -6.65 18.26 -12.49
C ILE A 70 -6.96 17.65 -11.11
N PRO A 71 -8.24 17.54 -10.70
CA PRO A 71 -8.60 16.87 -9.46
C PRO A 71 -8.25 15.38 -9.52
N ILE A 72 -7.59 14.88 -8.48
CA ILE A 72 -7.08 13.50 -8.41
C ILE A 72 -8.21 12.47 -8.57
N SER A 73 -7.99 11.51 -9.48
CA SER A 73 -8.76 10.27 -9.58
C SER A 73 -8.17 9.22 -8.64
N SER A 74 -9.01 8.42 -7.99
CA SER A 74 -8.58 7.46 -6.98
C SER A 74 -9.31 6.13 -7.11
N THR A 75 -8.56 5.03 -7.02
CA THR A 75 -9.08 3.66 -6.97
C THR A 75 -8.82 3.10 -5.58
N TYR A 76 -9.84 2.48 -4.96
CA TYR A 76 -9.74 1.97 -3.59
C TYR A 76 -9.58 0.45 -3.59
N ASN A 77 -8.50 -0.03 -2.98
CA ASN A 77 -8.20 -1.45 -2.88
C ASN A 77 -8.78 -2.03 -1.59
N THR A 78 -9.40 -3.22 -1.66
CA THR A 78 -9.85 -3.95 -0.46
C THR A 78 -8.64 -4.39 0.38
N PHE A 79 -8.75 -4.30 1.70
CA PHE A 79 -7.68 -4.73 2.60
C PHE A 79 -7.53 -6.27 2.61
N LEU A 80 -6.28 -6.73 2.61
CA LEU A 80 -5.95 -8.12 2.94
C LEU A 80 -6.08 -8.28 4.49
N PRO A 81 -6.88 -9.24 4.98
CA PRO A 81 -7.07 -9.44 6.42
C PRO A 81 -5.79 -9.95 7.08
N GLY A 82 -5.63 -9.67 8.38
CA GLY A 82 -4.62 -10.33 9.21
C GLY A 82 -4.95 -11.81 9.42
N LEU A 83 -3.93 -12.62 9.70
CA LEU A 83 -4.06 -14.06 9.95
C LEU A 83 -5.14 -14.41 11.00
N PRO A 84 -5.17 -13.83 12.22
CA PRO A 84 -6.20 -14.14 13.22
C PRO A 84 -7.59 -13.54 12.90
N GLY A 85 -7.78 -12.90 11.74
CA GLY A 85 -8.93 -12.07 11.41
C GLY A 85 -8.72 -10.61 11.84
N GLY A 86 -9.35 -9.68 11.11
CA GLY A 86 -9.24 -8.25 11.37
C GLY A 86 -8.03 -7.58 10.70
N LYS A 87 -7.50 -6.50 11.31
CA LYS A 87 -6.47 -5.66 10.70
C LYS A 87 -5.07 -6.27 10.86
N MET A 88 -4.35 -6.37 9.74
CA MET A 88 -2.94 -6.78 9.71
C MET A 88 -2.04 -5.75 10.40
N SER A 89 -1.04 -6.21 11.17
CA SER A 89 -0.09 -5.33 11.87
C SER A 89 1.36 -5.77 11.64
N ALA A 90 2.20 -4.86 11.13
CA ALA A 90 3.63 -5.11 11.01
C ALA A 90 4.31 -5.32 12.38
N SER A 91 3.74 -4.76 13.46
CA SER A 91 4.25 -4.90 14.83
C SER A 91 3.96 -6.25 15.45
N ASP A 92 3.03 -7.04 14.90
CA ASP A 92 2.79 -8.43 15.30
C ASP A 92 3.20 -9.39 14.17
N PRO A 93 4.37 -10.06 14.27
CA PRO A 93 4.85 -11.04 13.30
C PRO A 93 3.94 -12.26 13.09
N LEU A 94 2.99 -12.52 14.00
CA LEU A 94 2.02 -13.61 13.91
C LEU A 94 0.72 -13.19 13.21
N SER A 95 0.45 -11.88 13.12
CA SER A 95 -0.72 -11.34 12.42
C SER A 95 -0.58 -11.32 10.90
N HIS A 96 0.64 -11.49 10.36
CA HIS A 96 0.92 -11.31 8.95
C HIS A 96 1.93 -12.33 8.38
N ILE A 97 1.85 -12.57 7.08
CA ILE A 97 2.88 -13.26 6.31
C ILE A 97 3.82 -12.18 5.76
N ALA A 98 5.10 -12.27 6.12
CA ALA A 98 6.12 -11.35 5.65
C ALA A 98 6.63 -11.78 4.28
N ILE A 99 7.00 -10.81 3.44
CA ILE A 99 7.56 -11.06 2.10
C ILE A 99 8.89 -11.86 2.17
N THR A 100 9.55 -11.83 3.33
CA THR A 100 10.77 -12.57 3.67
C THR A 100 10.52 -13.94 4.31
N ASP A 101 9.27 -14.35 4.56
CA ASP A 101 9.00 -15.65 5.18
C ASP A 101 9.41 -16.80 4.23
N THR A 102 9.94 -17.87 4.83
CA THR A 102 10.22 -19.14 4.13
C THR A 102 8.94 -19.98 3.98
N PRO A 103 8.89 -20.95 3.03
CA PRO A 103 7.77 -21.88 2.89
C PRO A 103 7.39 -22.61 4.20
N ALA A 104 8.37 -22.92 5.05
CA ALA A 104 8.13 -23.52 6.37
C ALA A 104 7.45 -22.54 7.34
N GLN A 105 7.85 -21.27 7.35
CA GLN A 105 7.20 -20.23 8.16
C GLN A 105 5.78 -19.94 7.66
N ILE A 106 5.57 -19.83 6.34
CA ILE A 106 4.24 -19.68 5.71
C ILE A 106 3.31 -20.81 6.14
N LYS A 107 3.76 -22.07 5.98
CA LYS A 107 3.02 -23.28 6.41
C LYS A 107 2.66 -23.24 7.91
N ASN A 108 3.61 -22.87 8.77
CA ASN A 108 3.37 -22.79 10.21
C ASN A 108 2.39 -21.66 10.57
N LYS A 109 2.53 -20.49 9.96
CA LYS A 109 1.66 -19.33 10.19
C LYS A 109 0.22 -19.60 9.77
N ILE A 110 0.01 -20.14 8.57
CA ILE A 110 -1.34 -20.45 8.06
C ILE A 110 -2.02 -21.55 8.87
N ASN A 111 -1.29 -22.62 9.23
CA ASN A 111 -1.89 -23.69 10.00
C ASN A 111 -2.28 -23.26 11.42
N LYS A 112 -1.43 -22.49 12.11
CA LYS A 112 -1.63 -22.12 13.53
C LYS A 112 -2.43 -20.84 13.76
N TYR A 113 -2.27 -19.82 12.92
CA TYR A 113 -2.80 -18.48 13.18
C TYR A 113 -3.86 -18.01 12.18
N ALA A 114 -3.97 -18.62 10.99
CA ALA A 114 -5.04 -18.23 10.05
C ALA A 114 -6.41 -18.68 10.57
N PHE A 115 -7.30 -17.70 10.78
CA PHE A 115 -8.68 -17.91 11.14
C PHE A 115 -9.43 -18.69 10.05
N SER A 116 -10.29 -19.60 10.48
CA SER A 116 -11.04 -20.55 9.65
C SER A 116 -12.52 -20.23 9.72
N GLY A 117 -13.17 -20.15 8.57
CA GLY A 117 -14.64 -20.10 8.44
C GLY A 117 -15.30 -21.48 8.49
N GLY A 118 -14.52 -22.56 8.62
CA GLY A 118 -15.01 -23.94 8.75
C GLY A 118 -15.41 -24.35 10.16
N GLN A 119 -16.18 -25.44 10.25
CA GLN A 119 -16.67 -26.01 11.51
C GLN A 119 -15.58 -26.71 12.34
N ALA A 120 -15.86 -26.91 13.63
CA ALA A 120 -14.93 -27.51 14.59
C ALA A 120 -14.67 -29.02 14.40
N THR A 121 -15.62 -29.75 13.81
CA THR A 121 -15.50 -31.19 13.51
C THR A 121 -15.68 -31.45 12.02
N ILE A 122 -15.13 -32.57 11.53
CA ILE A 122 -15.19 -32.93 10.10
C ILE A 122 -16.62 -33.28 9.70
N GLU A 123 -17.35 -33.94 10.58
CA GLU A 123 -18.74 -34.34 10.40
C GLU A 123 -19.65 -33.12 10.23
N GLU A 124 -19.50 -32.11 11.09
CA GLU A 124 -20.28 -30.88 11.01
C GLU A 124 -19.84 -30.03 9.81
N HIS A 125 -18.55 -30.02 9.47
CA HIS A 125 -18.04 -29.36 8.27
C HIS A 125 -18.67 -29.96 7.01
N ARG A 126 -18.82 -31.29 6.91
CA ARG A 126 -19.50 -31.95 5.78
C ARG A 126 -21.03 -31.80 5.79
N ARG A 127 -21.63 -31.43 6.93
CA ARG A 127 -23.09 -31.27 7.07
C ARG A 127 -23.57 -29.84 6.82
N ILE A 128 -22.83 -28.84 7.31
CA ILE A 128 -23.18 -27.41 7.19
C ILE A 128 -22.33 -26.69 6.13
N GLY A 129 -21.11 -27.15 5.89
CA GLY A 129 -20.13 -26.43 5.08
C GLY A 129 -19.29 -25.42 5.87
N GLY A 130 -18.29 -24.86 5.19
CA GLY A 130 -17.52 -23.72 5.64
C GLY A 130 -18.09 -22.40 5.11
N ASN A 131 -17.82 -21.30 5.80
CA ASN A 131 -18.14 -19.96 5.33
C ASN A 131 -16.90 -19.30 4.68
N PRO A 132 -16.83 -19.20 3.34
CA PRO A 132 -15.70 -18.55 2.66
C PRO A 132 -15.62 -17.03 2.91
N ASP A 133 -16.72 -16.35 3.22
CA ASP A 133 -16.75 -14.88 3.40
C ASP A 133 -16.07 -14.40 4.69
N VAL A 134 -15.72 -15.31 5.60
CA VAL A 134 -14.97 -15.02 6.83
C VAL A 134 -13.65 -15.80 6.91
N ASP A 135 -13.38 -16.68 5.94
CA ASP A 135 -12.20 -17.54 5.96
C ASP A 135 -10.97 -16.80 5.43
N VAL A 136 -9.95 -16.62 6.28
CA VAL A 136 -8.75 -15.87 5.91
C VAL A 136 -7.99 -16.57 4.79
N CYS A 137 -8.00 -17.90 4.73
CA CYS A 137 -7.31 -18.64 3.67
C CYS A 137 -8.01 -18.45 2.32
N TYR A 138 -9.34 -18.48 2.28
CA TYR A 138 -10.11 -18.13 1.08
C TYR A 138 -9.88 -16.67 0.66
N HIS A 139 -9.85 -15.73 1.60
CA HIS A 139 -9.52 -14.33 1.31
C HIS A 139 -8.13 -14.20 0.67
N TYR A 140 -7.10 -14.87 1.20
CA TYR A 140 -5.77 -14.86 0.58
C TYR A 140 -5.80 -15.46 -0.84
N LEU A 141 -6.49 -16.59 -1.06
CA LEU A 141 -6.63 -17.14 -2.42
C LEU A 141 -7.26 -16.14 -3.40
N ARG A 142 -8.27 -15.36 -2.98
CA ARG A 142 -8.87 -14.32 -3.81
C ARG A 142 -7.89 -13.21 -4.26
N PHE A 143 -6.78 -13.00 -3.55
CA PHE A 143 -5.75 -12.01 -3.93
C PHE A 143 -4.55 -12.60 -4.68
N PHE A 144 -4.29 -13.91 -4.56
CA PHE A 144 -3.07 -14.55 -5.07
C PHE A 144 -3.32 -15.68 -6.10
N LEU A 145 -4.57 -16.05 -6.37
CA LEU A 145 -4.94 -17.03 -7.38
C LEU A 145 -5.58 -16.32 -8.59
N ASP A 146 -4.85 -16.24 -9.70
CA ASP A 146 -5.27 -15.54 -10.93
C ASP A 146 -6.35 -16.29 -11.75
N ASN A 147 -6.87 -17.42 -11.27
CA ASN A 147 -7.87 -18.24 -11.98
C ASN A 147 -9.24 -18.19 -11.31
N ASP A 148 -10.12 -17.32 -11.83
CA ASP A 148 -11.51 -17.15 -11.36
C ASP A 148 -12.33 -18.45 -11.35
N ALA A 149 -12.11 -19.36 -12.31
CA ALA A 149 -12.85 -20.62 -12.40
C ALA A 149 -12.45 -21.60 -11.28
N GLU A 150 -11.16 -21.65 -10.95
CA GLU A 150 -10.66 -22.39 -9.79
C GLU A 150 -11.11 -21.76 -8.47
N LEU A 151 -11.02 -20.44 -8.35
CA LEU A 151 -11.48 -19.71 -7.16
C LEU A 151 -12.97 -19.95 -6.89
N LYS A 152 -13.82 -19.91 -7.93
CA LYS A 152 -15.25 -20.25 -7.82
C LYS A 152 -15.45 -21.72 -7.43
N LYS A 153 -14.69 -22.65 -8.00
CA LYS A 153 -14.77 -24.08 -7.63
C LYS A 153 -14.38 -24.30 -6.16
N ILE A 154 -13.36 -23.61 -5.66
CA ILE A 154 -12.93 -23.66 -4.26
C ILE A 154 -14.03 -23.08 -3.35
N HIS A 155 -14.60 -21.93 -3.72
CA HIS A 155 -15.73 -21.32 -3.03
C HIS A 155 -16.91 -22.29 -2.87
N ASP A 156 -17.39 -22.83 -4.00
CA ASP A 156 -18.59 -23.68 -4.01
C ASP A 156 -18.36 -25.02 -3.30
N THR A 157 -17.15 -25.59 -3.37
CA THR A 157 -16.80 -26.84 -2.67
C THR A 157 -16.52 -26.66 -1.18
N TYR A 158 -16.04 -25.49 -0.75
CA TYR A 158 -15.93 -25.16 0.68
C TYR A 158 -17.30 -24.87 1.29
N HIS A 159 -18.15 -24.12 0.57
CA HIS A 159 -19.50 -23.82 1.02
C HIS A 159 -20.39 -25.08 1.09
N SER A 160 -20.20 -26.06 0.18
CA SER A 160 -20.89 -27.35 0.26
C SER A 160 -20.31 -28.33 1.29
N GLY A 161 -19.23 -27.97 1.99
CA GLY A 161 -18.53 -28.84 2.93
C GLY A 161 -17.78 -30.02 2.31
N THR A 162 -17.62 -30.03 0.98
CA THR A 162 -16.88 -31.09 0.27
C THR A 162 -15.36 -30.92 0.46
N LEU A 163 -14.88 -29.68 0.39
CA LEU A 163 -13.50 -29.30 0.67
C LEU A 163 -13.35 -29.00 2.16
N LEU A 164 -12.40 -29.64 2.84
CA LEU A 164 -12.13 -29.37 4.26
C LEU A 164 -11.20 -28.16 4.44
N THR A 165 -11.29 -27.48 5.58
CA THR A 165 -10.40 -26.36 5.96
C THR A 165 -8.92 -26.72 5.84
N GLY A 166 -8.52 -27.95 6.18
CA GLY A 166 -7.13 -28.41 6.03
C GLY A 166 -6.65 -28.45 4.58
N GLU A 167 -7.54 -28.76 3.65
CA GLU A 167 -7.25 -28.79 2.21
C GLU A 167 -7.22 -27.37 1.64
N LEU A 168 -8.16 -26.50 2.03
CA LEU A 168 -8.14 -25.07 1.71
C LEU A 168 -6.83 -24.41 2.19
N LYS A 169 -6.40 -24.69 3.42
CA LYS A 169 -5.12 -24.24 3.97
C LYS A 169 -3.94 -24.75 3.15
N LYS A 170 -3.95 -26.02 2.71
CA LYS A 170 -2.90 -26.60 1.87
C LYS A 170 -2.77 -25.86 0.53
N ILE A 171 -3.88 -25.67 -0.19
CA ILE A 171 -3.91 -24.92 -1.47
C ILE A 171 -3.33 -23.51 -1.26
N THR A 172 -3.79 -22.82 -0.20
CA THR A 172 -3.31 -21.46 0.16
C THR A 172 -1.81 -21.42 0.44
N ILE A 173 -1.26 -22.42 1.14
CA ILE A 173 0.18 -22.54 1.40
C ILE A 173 0.97 -22.74 0.11
N GLU A 174 0.47 -23.57 -0.80
CA GLU A 174 1.12 -23.88 -2.08
C GLU A 174 1.17 -22.64 -2.99
N THR A 175 0.03 -21.96 -3.20
CA THR A 175 -0.07 -20.71 -3.98
C THR A 175 0.86 -19.62 -3.42
N LEU A 176 0.82 -19.38 -2.10
CA LEU A 176 1.64 -18.35 -1.47
C LEU A 176 3.14 -18.66 -1.48
N SER A 177 3.51 -19.93 -1.30
CA SER A 177 4.91 -20.34 -1.34
C SER A 177 5.50 -20.18 -2.75
N ALA A 178 4.73 -20.50 -3.79
CA ALA A 178 5.13 -20.27 -5.17
C ALA A 178 5.32 -18.76 -5.45
N PHE A 179 4.30 -17.94 -5.14
CA PHE A 179 4.34 -16.49 -5.33
C PHE A 179 5.52 -15.83 -4.61
N LEU A 180 5.73 -16.14 -3.32
CA LEU A 180 6.81 -15.53 -2.53
C LEU A 180 8.19 -16.01 -2.97
N THR A 181 8.34 -17.25 -3.44
CA THR A 181 9.62 -17.73 -4.00
C THR A 181 9.97 -16.97 -5.28
N GLU A 182 9.01 -16.76 -6.18
CA GLU A 182 9.23 -15.96 -7.40
C GLU A 182 9.52 -14.49 -7.07
N HIS A 183 8.79 -13.91 -6.11
CA HIS A 183 9.03 -12.55 -5.64
C HIS A 183 10.44 -12.38 -5.03
N GLN A 184 10.90 -13.31 -4.18
CA GLN A 184 12.23 -13.28 -3.59
C GLN A 184 13.32 -13.35 -4.67
N HIS A 185 13.17 -14.23 -5.66
CA HIS A 185 14.09 -14.30 -6.81
C HIS A 185 14.13 -13.00 -7.62
N LYS A 186 12.97 -12.39 -7.90
CA LYS A 186 12.88 -11.07 -8.58
C LYS A 186 13.54 -9.96 -7.77
N ARG A 187 13.36 -9.94 -6.44
CA ARG A 187 13.97 -8.97 -5.52
C ARG A 187 15.50 -9.08 -5.53
N ASP A 188 16.03 -10.29 -5.46
CA ASP A 188 17.48 -10.52 -5.39
C ASP A 188 18.16 -10.23 -6.75
N ALA A 189 17.45 -10.44 -7.85
CA ALA A 189 17.87 -9.96 -9.17
C ALA A 189 17.87 -8.41 -9.27
N ALA A 190 16.82 -7.76 -8.76
CA ALA A 190 16.72 -6.29 -8.72
C ALA A 190 17.79 -5.65 -7.84
N HIS A 191 18.22 -6.29 -6.75
CA HIS A 191 19.29 -5.75 -5.90
C HIS A 191 20.60 -5.48 -6.66
N LYS A 192 20.91 -6.32 -7.66
CA LYS A 192 22.09 -6.17 -8.53
C LYS A 192 21.97 -5.01 -9.52
N THR A 193 20.76 -4.56 -9.84
CA THR A 193 20.51 -3.42 -10.74
C THR A 193 20.21 -2.11 -10.02
N LEU A 194 19.84 -2.14 -8.72
CA LEU A 194 19.57 -0.95 -7.93
C LEU A 194 20.72 0.06 -7.95
N GLN A 195 21.96 -0.36 -7.68
CA GLN A 195 23.13 0.55 -7.66
C GLN A 195 23.38 1.26 -9.00
N LYS A 196 22.94 0.67 -10.13
CA LYS A 196 23.07 1.27 -11.47
C LYS A 196 22.08 2.42 -11.70
N HIS A 197 20.90 2.37 -11.07
CA HIS A 197 19.80 3.32 -11.31
C HIS A 197 19.56 4.28 -10.13
N PHE A 198 19.94 3.88 -8.92
CA PHE A 198 19.80 4.64 -7.67
C PHE A 198 21.12 4.57 -6.87
N PRO A 199 22.16 5.32 -7.27
CA PRO A 199 23.51 5.20 -6.69
C PRO A 199 23.67 5.76 -5.25
N ASN A 200 22.60 6.32 -4.65
CA ASN A 200 22.60 6.97 -3.34
C ASN A 200 21.65 6.29 -2.33
N THR A 201 21.43 4.98 -2.46
CA THR A 201 20.57 4.14 -1.59
C THR A 201 21.21 2.78 -1.33
#